data_AF-A0A9D6PNH9-F1
#
_entry.id   AF-A0A9D6PNH9-F1
#
_cell.length_a   1.000
_cell.length_b   1.000
_cell.length_c   1.000
_cell.angle_alpha   90.00
_cell.angle_beta   90.00
_cell.angle_gamma   90.00
#
_symmetry.space_group_name_H-M   'P 1'
#
loop_
_entity.id
_entity.type
_entity.pdbx_description
1 polymer ?
#
loop_
_entity_poly.entity_id
_entity_poly.type
_entity_poly.pdbx_seq_one_letter_code
_entity_poly.pdbx_strand_id
1 'polypeptide(L)' 'MRTYVLSRLAIAILTLLGMSAVIFVLLRIAPGDIVDIIFASAGYVDPAAKVEIRKELGLDQPVIVQYTRWLGEVLRG' A
#
# COMPACT_ATOMS: atom_id res chain seq x y z
N MET A 1 22.58 -11.36 -26.49
CA MET A 1 21.45 -10.39 -26.51
C MET A 1 20.30 -10.77 -25.57
N ARG A 2 19.74 -12.00 -25.64
CA ARG A 2 18.66 -12.45 -24.72
C ARG A 2 18.99 -12.32 -23.23
N THR A 3 20.18 -12.73 -22.81
CA THR A 3 20.64 -12.60 -21.41
C THR A 3 20.71 -11.14 -20.96
N TYR A 4 21.17 -10.24 -21.83
CA TYR A 4 21.24 -8.80 -21.53
C TYR A 4 19.85 -8.19 -21.37
N VAL A 5 18.89 -8.56 -22.21
CA VAL A 5 17.49 -8.12 -22.09
C VAL A 5 16.85 -8.65 -20.79
N LEU A 6 17.07 -9.92 -20.45
CA LEU A 6 16.57 -10.50 -19.20
C LEU A 6 17.16 -9.82 -17.95
N SER A 7 18.47 -9.57 -17.94
CA SER A 7 19.12 -8.83 -16.85
C SER A 7 18.58 -7.42 -16.71
N ARG A 8 18.33 -6.73 -17.84
CA ARG A 8 17.79 -5.37 -17.83
C ARG A 8 16.33 -5.32 -17.35
N LEU A 9 15.52 -6.30 -17.73
CA LEU A 9 14.15 -6.46 -17.23
C LEU A 9 14.12 -6.78 -15.74
N ALA A 10 14.99 -7.67 -15.26
CA ALA A 10 15.07 -7.99 -13.83
C ALA A 10 15.44 -6.76 -12.99
N ILE A 11 16.41 -5.96 -13.45
CA ILE A 11 16.79 -4.71 -12.80
C ILE A 11 15.62 -3.72 -12.82
N ALA A 12 14.92 -3.58 -13.95
CA ALA A 12 13.77 -2.68 -14.07
C ALA A 12 12.62 -3.07 -13.14
N ILE A 13 12.31 -4.37 -13.03
CA ILE A 13 11.28 -4.86 -12.10
C ILE A 13 11.71 -4.59 -10.65
N LEU A 14 12.98 -4.84 -10.31
CA LEU A 14 13.49 -4.61 -8.97
C LEU A 14 13.46 -3.13 -8.59
N THR A 15 13.84 -2.22 -9.50
CA THR A 15 13.76 -0.77 -9.25
C THR A 15 12.33 -0.30 -9.13
N LEU A 16 11.40 -0.82 -9.95
CA LEU A 16 9.97 -0.52 -9.83
C LEU A 16 9.43 -0.98 -8.47
N LEU A 17 9.75 -2.21 -8.05
CA LEU A 17 9.35 -2.74 -6.74
C LEU A 17 9.95 -1.92 -5.58
N GLY A 18 11.21 -1.50 -5.73
CA GLY A 18 11.86 -0.62 -4.75
C GLY A 18 11.15 0.74 -4.65
N MET A 19 10.88 1.39 -5.78
CA MET A 19 10.15 2.65 -5.82
C MET A 19 8.73 2.50 -5.27
N SER A 20 7.98 1.45 -5.62
CA SER A 20 6.64 1.23 -5.11
C SER A 20 6.66 1.00 -3.60
N ALA A 21 7.62 0.24 -3.07
CA ALA A 21 7.77 0.05 -1.63
C ALA A 21 8.08 1.38 -0.92
N VAL A 22 8.98 2.21 -1.48
CA VAL A 22 9.30 3.53 -0.92
C VAL A 22 8.06 4.43 -0.91
N ILE A 23 7.34 4.54 -2.02
CA ILE A 23 6.11 5.33 -2.11
C ILE A 23 5.06 4.81 -1.12
N PHE A 24 4.89 3.50 -1.03
CA PHE A 24 3.94 2.87 -0.11
C PHE A 24 4.26 3.22 1.34
N VAL A 25 5.53 3.12 1.74
CA VAL A 25 5.99 3.47 3.09
C VAL A 25 5.83 4.96 3.36
N LEU A 26 6.17 5.83 2.39
CA LEU A 26 5.99 7.27 2.54
C LEU A 26 4.53 7.66 2.76
N LEU A 27 3.62 7.06 2.00
CA LEU A 27 2.18 7.26 2.18
C LEU A 27 1.68 6.73 3.54
N ARG A 28 2.35 5.71 4.10
CA ARG A 28 2.01 5.11 5.39
C ARG A 28 2.53 5.89 6.59
N ILE A 29 3.71 6.49 6.45
CA ILE A 29 4.36 7.31 7.48
C ILE A 29 3.80 8.73 7.47
N ALA A 30 3.25 9.18 6.33
CA ALA A 30 2.60 10.48 6.24
C ALA A 30 1.59 10.66 7.40
N PRO A 31 1.67 11.76 8.15
CA PRO A 31 0.77 12.01 9.27
C PRO A 31 -0.64 12.23 8.72
N GLY A 32 -1.49 11.21 8.87
CA GLY A 32 -2.87 11.20 8.41
C GLY A 32 -3.31 9.76 8.15
N ASP A 33 -4.15 9.21 9.04
CA ASP A 33 -4.76 7.92 8.74
C ASP A 33 -5.73 8.14 7.56
N ILE A 34 -5.63 7.31 6.53
CA ILE A 34 -6.59 7.30 5.40
C ILE A 34 -8.03 7.22 5.95
N VAL A 35 -8.22 6.47 7.04
CA VAL A 35 -9.48 6.39 7.77
C VAL A 35 -9.91 7.77 8.26
N ASP A 36 -9.02 8.53 8.88
CA ASP A 36 -9.33 9.88 9.36
C ASP A 36 -9.58 10.87 8.22
N ILE A 37 -8.92 10.74 7.08
CA ILE A 37 -9.14 11.57 5.89
C ILE A 37 -10.50 11.26 5.24
N ILE A 38 -10.84 9.97 5.08
CA ILE A 38 -12.13 9.51 4.56
C ILE A 38 -13.26 9.99 5.47
N PHE A 39 -13.07 9.91 6.79
CA PHE A 39 -14.10 10.33 7.74
C PHE A 39 -14.18 11.83 7.96
N ALA A 40 -13.08 12.58 7.78
CA ALA A 40 -13.11 14.04 7.83
C ALA A 40 -14.02 14.64 6.76
N SER A 41 -14.18 14.00 5.59
CA SER A 41 -15.09 14.44 4.54
C SER A 41 -16.53 13.93 4.71
N ALA A 42 -16.74 12.84 5.46
CA ALA A 42 -18.06 12.22 5.68
C ALA A 42 -18.85 12.78 6.88
N GLY A 43 -18.23 13.56 7.77
CA GLY A 43 -18.86 14.14 8.96
C GLY A 43 -18.55 13.37 10.26
N TYR A 44 -19.38 13.55 11.30
CA TYR A 44 -19.17 12.85 12.57
C TYR A 44 -19.42 11.35 12.41
N VAL A 45 -18.40 10.55 12.69
CA VAL A 45 -18.47 9.08 12.62
C VAL A 45 -18.12 8.50 13.97
N ASP A 46 -18.92 7.52 14.39
CA ASP A 46 -18.69 6.72 15.60
C ASP A 46 -17.24 6.16 15.61
N PRO A 47 -16.45 6.45 16.66
CA PRO A 47 -15.12 5.88 16.83
C PRO A 47 -15.08 4.34 16.70
N ALA A 48 -16.16 3.63 17.06
CA ALA A 48 -16.25 2.19 16.89
C ALA A 48 -16.27 1.79 15.40
N ALA A 49 -17.05 2.50 14.57
CA ALA A 49 -17.10 2.29 13.13
C ALA A 49 -15.75 2.60 12.45
N LYS A 50 -14.97 3.55 12.98
CA LYS A 50 -13.59 3.80 12.51
C LYS A 50 -12.67 2.60 12.71
N VAL A 51 -12.77 1.92 13.86
CA VAL A 51 -11.94 0.76 14.17
C VAL A 51 -12.33 -0.44 13.33
N GLU A 52 -13.64 -0.65 13.12
CA GLU A 52 -14.18 -1.69 12.23
C GLU A 52 -13.60 -1.53 10.82
N ILE A 53 -13.72 -0.32 10.24
CA ILE A 53 -13.24 -0.04 8.88
C ILE A 53 -11.73 -0.12 8.78
N ARG A 54 -10.98 0.27 9.83
CA ARG A 54 -9.52 0.10 9.85
C ARG A 54 -9.13 -1.38 9.75
N LYS A 55 -9.88 -2.28 10.39
CA LYS A 55 -9.68 -3.73 10.30
C LYS A 55 -10.11 -4.30 8.95
N GLU A 56 -11.26 -3.87 8.42
CA GLU A 56 -11.73 -4.30 7.10
C GLU A 56 -10.73 -3.93 5.99
N LEU A 57 -10.16 -2.72 6.06
CA LEU A 57 -9.13 -2.25 5.15
C LEU A 57 -7.74 -2.89 5.45
N GLY A 58 -7.62 -3.71 6.48
CA GLY A 58 -6.39 -4.39 6.89
C GLY A 58 -5.27 -3.42 7.32
N LEU A 59 -5.65 -2.20 7.71
CA LEU A 59 -4.72 -1.13 8.06
C LEU A 59 -4.08 -1.33 9.44
N ASP A 60 -4.63 -2.24 10.24
CA ASP A 60 -4.13 -2.74 11.52
C ASP A 60 -2.96 -3.74 11.39
N GLN A 61 -2.71 -4.24 10.18
CA GLN A 61 -1.66 -5.24 9.93
C GLN A 61 -0.27 -4.61 9.73
N PRO A 62 0.83 -5.36 9.90
CA PRO A 62 2.17 -4.84 9.61
C PRO A 62 2.29 -4.35 8.17
N VAL A 63 3.04 -3.26 7.95
CA VAL A 63 3.22 -2.58 6.64
C VAL A 63 3.63 -3.56 5.53
N ILE A 64 4.45 -4.56 5.87
CA ILE A 64 4.91 -5.61 4.94
C ILE A 64 3.74 -6.47 4.44
N VAL A 65 2.81 -6.85 5.31
CA VAL A 65 1.63 -7.65 4.94
C VAL A 65 0.71 -6.85 4.03
N GLN A 66 0.55 -5.56 4.33
CA GLN A 66 -0.27 -4.66 3.52
C GLN A 66 0.32 -4.45 2.12
N TYR A 67 1.64 -4.25 2.04
CA TYR A 67 2.34 -4.09 0.77
C TYR A 67 2.26 -5.35 -0.10
N THR A 68 2.50 -6.52 0.48
CA THR A 68 2.45 -7.80 -0.27
C THR A 68 1.05 -8.14 -0.76
N ARG A 69 0.02 -7.88 0.04
CA ARG A 69 -1.39 -8.01 -0.38
C ARG A 69 -1.71 -7.03 -1.51
N TRP A 70 -1.40 -5.73 -1.33
CA TRP A 70 -1.63 -4.71 -2.36
C TRP A 70 -0.91 -5.05 -3.67
N LEU A 71 0.35 -5.47 -3.60
CA LEU A 71 1.12 -5.89 -4.76
C LEU A 71 0.50 -7.12 -5.44
N GLY A 72 -0.01 -8.07 -4.66
CA GLY A 72 -0.73 -9.24 -5.17
C GLY A 72 -2.01 -8.87 -5.93
N GLU A 73 -2.81 -7.94 -5.42
CA GLU A 73 -4.00 -7.43 -6.11
C GLU A 73 -3.63 -6.69 -7.40
N VAL A 74 -2.60 -5.82 -7.35
CA VAL A 74 -2.11 -5.07 -8.52
C VAL A 74 -1.59 -6.01 -9.63
N LEU A 75 -0.90 -7.09 -9.25
CA LEU A 75 -0.40 -8.08 -10.21
C LEU A 75 -1.50 -9.01 -10.73
N ARG A 76 -2.61 -9.14 -10.01
CA ARG A 76 -3.76 -9.96 -10.41
C ARG A 76 -4.71 -9.22 -11.34
N GLY A 77 -4.79 -7.88 -11.23
CA GLY A 77 -5.58 -7.03 -12.13
C GLY A 77 -7.08 -7.25 -11.98
#